data_AF-A0AAX1L820-F1
#
_entry.id   AF-A0AAX1L820-F1
#
_cell.length_a   1.000
_cell.length_b   1.000
_cell.length_c   1.000
_cell.angle_alpha   90.00
_cell.angle_beta   90.00
_cell.angle_gamma   90.00
#
_symmetry.space_group_name_H-M   'P 1'
#
loop_
_entity.id
_entity.type
_entity.pdbx_description
1 polymer ?
#
loop_
_entity_poly.entity_id
_entity_poly.type
_entity_poly.pdbx_seq_one_letter_code
_entity_poly.pdbx_strand_id
1 'polypeptide(L)'
;MGTPQEVSVLMSKSVKSLADESRHTLITSRRHGGMWSVNDLYSDWDATLHNLSDYLAAGRGAFLLPSIEKTVDTLCELTEEDDSYVPLLARALDIHQHYCTSYDAGSTHLISWLETIIQRVVAQLPTYDFSPYSLCVDSLDLSAAITRARTAENPVLDAYLSLMIADDAPYCALLAQLGAWVSLATHYARSGRNDEARDIIHRAQDPTSEVSIPAKNLGPLIRLYCGEEEYLHWLVDEAHAGNTDAARALTHHPGMPYDDVVAIITSLDIDLLTRQKLLFAAASFHRKTEDGLALLHTGNPIATTDEVFIFAEQQVAHTNPMECVSLLGNRIHSRADEGDTVTVSDYLARLRTMISTSPDALTQFYKLLKQVLSAHPYDPEFRRCLATRGLIPGWDA
;
A
#
# COMPACT_ATOMS: atom_id res chain seq x y z
N MET A 1 32.87 -14.93 -15.96
CA MET A 1 33.33 -15.77 -14.83
C MET A 1 34.63 -15.17 -14.34
N GLY A 2 34.71 -14.78 -13.07
CA GLY A 2 35.90 -14.20 -12.45
C GLY A 2 36.01 -14.62 -10.98
N THR A 3 37.24 -14.64 -10.47
CA THR A 3 37.58 -14.92 -9.06
C THR A 3 37.02 -13.84 -8.12
N PRO A 4 36.88 -14.10 -6.80
CA PRO A 4 36.43 -13.08 -5.83
C PRO A 4 37.23 -11.76 -5.91
N GLN A 5 38.53 -11.83 -6.17
CA GLN A 5 39.40 -10.66 -6.32
C GLN A 5 39.11 -9.89 -7.61
N GLU A 6 38.94 -10.58 -8.74
CA GLU A 6 38.58 -9.94 -10.01
C GLU A 6 37.21 -9.26 -9.93
N VAL A 7 36.25 -9.93 -9.27
CA VAL A 7 34.91 -9.39 -9.00
C VAL A 7 35.00 -8.14 -8.12
N SER A 8 35.81 -8.15 -7.07
CA SER A 8 36.02 -6.96 -6.21
C SER A 8 36.62 -5.78 -6.96
N VAL A 9 37.63 -6.01 -7.81
CA VAL A 9 38.22 -4.94 -8.64
C VAL A 9 37.18 -4.37 -9.62
N LEU A 10 36.36 -5.24 -10.22
CA LEU A 10 35.30 -4.83 -11.14
C LEU A 10 34.23 -4.00 -10.41
N MET A 11 33.71 -4.50 -9.30
CA MET A 11 32.69 -3.80 -8.52
C MET A 11 33.20 -2.49 -7.94
N SER A 12 34.44 -2.47 -7.43
CA SER A 12 35.07 -1.25 -6.91
C SER A 12 35.14 -0.15 -7.97
N LYS A 13 35.53 -0.49 -9.20
CA LYS A 13 35.56 0.48 -10.32
C LYS A 13 34.17 0.96 -10.69
N SER A 14 33.21 0.03 -10.79
CA SER A 14 31.84 0.35 -11.18
C SER A 14 31.15 1.25 -10.15
N VAL A 15 31.17 0.86 -8.88
CA VAL A 15 30.59 1.63 -7.78
C VAL A 15 31.26 2.99 -7.66
N LYS A 16 32.59 3.06 -7.78
CA LYS A 16 33.30 4.34 -7.73
C LYS A 16 32.87 5.28 -8.87
N SER A 17 32.81 4.78 -10.09
CA SER A 17 32.38 5.57 -11.26
C SER A 17 30.97 6.12 -11.04
N LEU A 18 30.04 5.26 -10.63
CA LEU A 18 28.65 5.64 -10.43
C LEU A 18 28.48 6.60 -9.24
N ALA A 19 29.27 6.44 -8.18
CA ALA A 19 29.27 7.37 -7.05
C ALA A 19 29.84 8.76 -7.42
N ASP A 20 30.89 8.81 -8.24
CA ASP A 20 31.44 10.08 -8.73
C ASP A 20 30.45 10.79 -9.66
N GLU A 21 29.72 10.05 -10.51
CA GLU A 21 28.64 10.56 -11.35
C GLU A 21 27.46 11.06 -10.52
N SER A 22 27.00 10.28 -9.54
CA SER A 22 25.96 10.66 -8.59
C SER A 22 26.27 11.98 -7.91
N ARG A 23 27.50 12.12 -7.39
CA ARG A 23 27.96 13.37 -6.77
C ARG A 23 27.95 14.53 -7.75
N HIS A 24 28.37 14.33 -8.99
CA HIS A 24 28.36 15.38 -10.02
C HIS A 24 26.93 15.84 -10.33
N THR A 25 26.00 14.90 -10.46
CA THR A 25 24.57 15.15 -10.68
C THR A 25 23.97 15.91 -9.51
N LEU A 26 24.24 15.51 -8.26
CA LEU A 26 23.76 16.20 -7.06
C LEU A 26 24.26 17.66 -6.99
N ILE A 27 25.56 17.90 -7.22
CA ILE A 27 26.12 19.26 -7.24
C ILE A 27 25.47 20.11 -8.32
N THR A 28 25.22 19.53 -9.49
CA THR A 28 24.66 20.24 -10.64
C THR A 28 23.17 20.55 -10.43
N SER A 29 22.40 19.59 -9.91
CA SER A 29 20.99 19.76 -9.56
C SER A 29 20.78 20.87 -8.52
N ARG A 30 21.54 20.82 -7.41
CA ARG A 30 21.51 21.85 -6.36
C ARG A 30 21.85 23.26 -6.88
N ARG A 31 22.71 23.36 -7.90
CA ARG A 31 23.08 24.66 -8.51
C ARG A 31 22.05 25.22 -9.49
N HIS A 32 21.27 24.36 -10.14
CA HIS A 32 20.38 24.76 -11.25
C HIS A 32 18.88 24.58 -10.94
N GLY A 33 18.51 24.31 -9.68
CA GLY A 33 17.13 24.36 -9.22
C GLY A 33 16.23 23.25 -9.77
N GLY A 34 16.68 21.99 -9.76
CA GLY A 34 15.84 20.83 -10.06
C GLY A 34 15.52 20.61 -11.54
N MET A 35 16.21 21.30 -12.46
CA MET A 35 16.00 21.15 -13.90
C MET A 35 16.63 19.87 -14.48
N TRP A 36 17.36 19.09 -13.68
CA TRP A 36 18.00 17.82 -14.05
C TRP A 36 17.50 16.73 -13.11
N SER A 37 16.87 15.71 -13.68
CA SER A 37 16.28 14.61 -12.92
C SER A 37 17.37 13.67 -12.40
N VAL A 38 17.40 13.43 -11.09
CA VAL A 38 18.29 12.44 -10.47
C VAL A 38 17.89 11.01 -10.91
N ASN A 39 16.72 10.81 -11.53
CA ASN A 39 16.25 9.50 -12.00
C ASN A 39 17.13 8.83 -13.05
N ASP A 40 18.02 9.56 -13.74
CA ASP A 40 18.86 8.97 -14.79
C ASP A 40 19.85 7.93 -14.24
N LEU A 41 20.15 7.94 -12.94
CA LEU A 41 21.08 7.01 -12.29
C LEU A 41 20.39 5.86 -11.54
N TYR A 42 19.05 5.88 -11.44
CA TYR A 42 18.31 4.91 -10.64
C TYR A 42 18.51 3.48 -11.19
N SER A 43 18.37 3.31 -12.51
CA SER A 43 18.56 2.00 -13.17
C SER A 43 19.97 1.46 -13.01
N ASP A 44 20.96 2.36 -12.97
CA ASP A 44 22.37 1.97 -12.87
C ASP A 44 22.71 1.53 -11.45
N TRP A 45 22.14 2.19 -10.43
CA TRP A 45 22.23 1.74 -9.05
C TRP A 45 21.50 0.43 -8.82
N ASP A 46 20.29 0.26 -9.40
CA ASP A 46 19.54 -1.00 -9.30
C ASP A 46 20.30 -2.17 -9.94
N ALA A 47 20.88 -1.97 -11.12
CA ALA A 47 21.73 -2.96 -11.78
C ALA A 47 22.99 -3.28 -10.97
N THR A 48 23.61 -2.26 -10.34
CA THR A 48 24.77 -2.44 -9.46
C THR A 48 24.42 -3.28 -8.24
N LEU A 49 23.28 -3.02 -7.59
CA LEU A 49 22.79 -3.82 -6.44
C LEU A 49 22.45 -5.25 -6.85
N HIS A 50 21.87 -5.44 -8.05
CA HIS A 50 21.64 -6.78 -8.59
C HIS A 50 22.95 -7.56 -8.76
N ASN A 51 23.97 -6.94 -9.35
CA ASN A 51 25.28 -7.56 -9.49
C ASN A 51 25.93 -7.90 -8.14
N LEU A 52 25.90 -6.99 -7.16
CA LEU A 52 26.41 -7.25 -5.81
C LEU A 52 25.74 -8.47 -5.17
N SER A 53 24.41 -8.52 -5.24
CA SER A 53 23.61 -9.65 -4.73
C SER A 53 23.99 -10.97 -5.42
N ASP A 54 24.10 -10.98 -6.76
CA ASP A 54 24.45 -12.18 -7.53
C ASP A 54 25.86 -12.68 -7.22
N TYR A 55 26.81 -11.77 -7.01
CA TYR A 55 28.17 -12.14 -6.63
C TYR A 55 28.23 -12.73 -5.22
N LEU A 56 27.45 -12.20 -4.27
CA LEU A 56 27.33 -12.77 -2.92
C LEU A 56 26.70 -14.16 -2.97
N ALA A 57 25.57 -14.31 -3.64
CA ALA A 57 24.87 -15.59 -3.77
C ALA A 57 25.73 -16.67 -4.46
N ALA A 58 26.60 -16.27 -5.39
CA ALA A 58 27.55 -17.16 -6.05
C ALA A 58 28.81 -17.46 -5.21
N GLY A 59 28.89 -17.02 -3.95
CA GLY A 59 30.03 -17.23 -3.05
C GLY A 59 31.29 -16.45 -3.44
N ARG A 60 31.16 -15.42 -4.29
CA ARG A 60 32.27 -14.60 -4.80
C ARG A 60 32.41 -13.26 -4.07
N GLY A 61 31.73 -13.14 -2.93
CA GLY A 61 31.55 -11.87 -2.24
C GLY A 61 32.69 -11.43 -1.33
N ALA A 62 33.66 -12.30 -0.98
CA ALA A 62 34.60 -12.10 0.12
C ALA A 62 35.26 -10.71 0.22
N PHE A 63 35.53 -10.03 -0.91
CA PHE A 63 36.19 -8.71 -0.95
C PHE A 63 35.26 -7.57 -1.41
N LEU A 64 33.94 -7.74 -1.28
CA LEU A 64 32.95 -6.76 -1.71
C LEU A 64 32.56 -5.72 -0.65
N LEU A 65 32.92 -5.92 0.64
CA LEU A 65 32.53 -5.00 1.72
C LEU A 65 32.77 -3.52 1.39
N PRO A 66 33.94 -3.10 0.89
CA PRO A 66 34.17 -1.68 0.60
C PRO A 66 33.25 -1.13 -0.51
N SER A 67 32.87 -1.96 -1.47
CA SER A 67 31.93 -1.57 -2.53
C SER A 67 30.49 -1.50 -2.02
N ILE A 68 30.11 -2.40 -1.12
CA ILE A 68 28.78 -2.41 -0.50
C ILE A 68 28.62 -1.18 0.41
N GLU A 69 29.57 -0.94 1.32
CA GLU A 69 29.54 0.23 2.21
C GLU A 69 29.54 1.54 1.42
N LYS A 70 30.35 1.64 0.36
CA LYS A 70 30.35 2.82 -0.52
C LYS A 70 29.01 3.03 -1.22
N THR A 71 28.33 1.95 -1.58
CA THR A 71 26.98 1.99 -2.17
C THR A 71 25.97 2.52 -1.17
N VAL A 72 25.96 2.00 0.07
CA VAL A 72 25.09 2.50 1.15
C VAL A 72 25.34 3.99 1.41
N ASP A 73 26.61 4.40 1.49
CA ASP A 73 26.99 5.81 1.71
C ASP A 73 26.45 6.74 0.63
N THR A 74 26.59 6.35 -0.64
CA THR A 74 26.13 7.18 -1.75
C THR A 74 24.62 7.17 -1.88
N LEU A 75 23.95 6.05 -1.60
CA LEU A 75 22.49 6.02 -1.59
C LEU A 75 21.91 6.86 -0.45
N CYS A 76 22.55 6.92 0.72
CA CYS A 76 22.15 7.87 1.76
C CYS A 76 22.21 9.33 1.27
N GLU A 77 23.27 9.72 0.56
CA GLU A 77 23.39 11.08 -0.01
C GLU A 77 22.31 11.36 -1.08
N LEU A 78 21.94 10.34 -1.88
CA LEU A 78 20.92 10.47 -2.91
C LEU A 78 19.52 10.59 -2.31
N THR A 79 19.21 9.81 -1.26
CA THR A 79 17.91 9.86 -0.58
C THR A 79 17.66 11.18 0.14
N GLU A 80 18.71 11.93 0.51
CA GLU A 80 18.53 13.28 1.05
C GLU A 80 17.94 14.26 0.01
N GLU A 81 18.03 13.95 -1.28
CA GLU A 81 17.61 14.82 -2.39
C GLU A 81 16.42 14.26 -3.17
N ASP A 82 16.28 12.93 -3.23
CA ASP A 82 15.21 12.25 -3.95
C ASP A 82 14.78 10.96 -3.23
N ASP A 83 13.58 11.00 -2.64
CA ASP A 83 12.94 9.88 -1.94
C ASP A 83 12.76 8.64 -2.83
N SER A 84 12.81 8.77 -4.15
CA SER A 84 12.73 7.64 -5.07
C SER A 84 13.83 6.60 -4.82
N TYR A 85 14.98 7.00 -4.25
CA TYR A 85 16.11 6.13 -3.94
C TYR A 85 15.97 5.34 -2.64
N VAL A 86 14.97 5.63 -1.80
CA VAL A 86 14.76 4.95 -0.50
C VAL A 86 14.66 3.42 -0.63
N PRO A 87 13.96 2.84 -1.63
CA PRO A 87 13.96 1.40 -1.86
C PRO A 87 15.34 0.82 -2.18
N LEU A 88 16.20 1.54 -2.92
CA LEU A 88 17.56 1.09 -3.22
C LEU A 88 18.45 1.12 -1.97
N LEU A 89 18.28 2.14 -1.11
CA LEU A 89 18.99 2.20 0.17
C LEU A 89 18.63 1.01 1.06
N ALA A 90 17.34 0.70 1.21
CA ALA A 90 16.89 -0.47 1.97
C ALA A 90 17.52 -1.76 1.44
N ARG A 91 17.52 -1.97 0.11
CA ARG A 91 18.15 -3.13 -0.52
C ARG A 91 19.67 -3.17 -0.33
N ALA A 92 20.35 -2.04 -0.35
CA ALA A 92 21.79 -1.97 -0.09
C ALA A 92 22.14 -2.37 1.35
N LEU A 93 21.31 -1.98 2.31
CA LEU A 93 21.45 -2.36 3.71
C LEU A 93 21.21 -3.87 3.91
N ASP A 94 20.22 -4.46 3.21
CA ASP A 94 19.99 -5.91 3.21
C ASP A 94 21.21 -6.67 2.65
N ILE A 95 21.80 -6.18 1.55
CA ILE A 95 23.03 -6.73 0.96
C ILE A 95 24.19 -6.64 1.95
N HIS A 96 24.33 -5.52 2.66
CA HIS A 96 25.37 -5.32 3.67
C HIS A 96 25.20 -6.29 4.85
N GLN A 97 23.99 -6.44 5.37
CA GLN A 97 23.68 -7.40 6.43
C GLN A 97 23.95 -8.84 5.97
N HIS A 98 23.55 -9.19 4.73
CA HIS A 98 23.84 -10.50 4.15
C HIS A 98 25.34 -10.75 4.01
N TYR A 99 26.12 -9.74 3.61
CA TYR A 99 27.57 -9.82 3.61
C TYR A 99 28.09 -10.12 5.02
N CYS A 100 27.73 -9.31 6.02
CA CYS A 100 28.26 -9.43 7.39
C CYS A 100 27.92 -10.76 8.07
N THR A 101 26.80 -11.37 7.69
CA THR A 101 26.40 -12.71 8.17
C THR A 101 27.13 -13.85 7.44
N SER A 102 27.55 -13.62 6.19
CA SER A 102 28.23 -14.62 5.36
C SER A 102 29.76 -14.54 5.44
N TYR A 103 30.28 -13.36 5.75
CA TYR A 103 31.69 -13.01 5.80
C TYR A 103 31.95 -12.19 7.07
N ASP A 104 33.04 -12.52 7.77
CA ASP A 104 33.47 -11.76 8.94
C ASP A 104 34.01 -10.39 8.51
N ALA A 105 33.25 -9.32 8.83
CA ALA A 105 33.66 -7.93 8.62
C ALA A 105 34.60 -7.42 9.74
N GLY A 106 34.72 -8.17 10.84
CA GLY A 106 35.37 -7.74 12.06
C GLY A 106 34.45 -6.85 12.91
N SER A 107 34.17 -7.27 14.15
CA SER A 107 33.28 -6.58 15.08
C SER A 107 33.61 -5.08 15.23
N THR A 108 34.89 -4.73 15.45
CA THR A 108 35.32 -3.35 15.65
C THR A 108 35.06 -2.46 14.41
N HIS A 109 35.27 -3.01 13.20
CA HIS A 109 35.00 -2.30 11.95
C HIS A 109 33.49 -2.06 11.78
N LEU A 110 32.69 -3.12 11.96
CA LEU A 110 31.24 -3.05 11.82
C LEU A 110 30.61 -2.07 12.83
N ILE A 111 31.07 -2.05 14.08
CA ILE A 111 30.63 -1.09 15.09
C ILE A 111 30.96 0.35 14.66
N SER A 112 32.17 0.61 14.17
CA SER A 112 32.55 1.94 13.68
C SER A 112 31.70 2.38 12.49
N TRP A 113 31.36 1.45 11.59
CA TRP A 113 30.49 1.72 10.46
C TRP A 113 29.05 2.01 10.93
N LEU A 114 28.51 1.21 11.85
CA LEU A 114 27.18 1.40 12.44
C LEU A 114 27.04 2.76 13.14
N GLU A 115 28.03 3.14 13.97
CA GLU A 115 28.06 4.46 14.64
C GLU A 115 28.04 5.63 13.64
N THR A 116 28.53 5.42 12.41
CA THR A 116 28.54 6.44 11.35
C THR A 116 27.23 6.47 10.56
N ILE A 117 26.63 5.30 10.28
CA ILE A 117 25.57 5.17 9.28
C ILE A 117 24.16 5.21 9.88
N ILE A 118 23.97 4.75 11.14
CA ILE A 118 22.65 4.62 11.77
C ILE A 118 21.88 5.93 11.68
N GLN A 119 22.48 7.05 12.06
CA GLN A 119 21.79 8.34 12.05
C GLN A 119 21.36 8.77 10.64
N ARG A 120 22.20 8.55 9.64
CA ARG A 120 21.92 8.92 8.24
C ARG A 120 20.79 8.06 7.67
N VAL A 121 20.83 6.76 7.94
CA VAL A 121 19.79 5.83 7.52
C VAL A 121 18.46 6.16 8.21
N VAL A 122 18.45 6.35 9.52
CA VAL A 122 17.21 6.61 10.29
C VAL A 122 16.55 7.92 9.88
N ALA A 123 17.30 8.90 9.37
CA ALA A 123 16.71 10.13 8.83
C ALA A 123 15.83 9.88 7.60
N GLN A 124 16.12 8.84 6.81
CA GLN A 124 15.42 8.51 5.55
C GLN A 124 14.55 7.24 5.66
N LEU A 125 14.94 6.34 6.56
CA LEU A 125 14.34 5.04 6.86
C LEU A 125 14.19 4.89 8.39
N PRO A 126 13.28 5.67 9.03
CA PRO A 126 13.16 5.71 10.49
C PRO A 126 12.73 4.38 11.11
N THR A 127 12.20 3.44 10.32
CA THR A 127 11.77 2.12 10.79
C THR A 127 12.73 0.99 10.38
N TYR A 128 13.93 1.30 9.88
CA TYR A 128 14.90 0.26 9.53
C TYR A 128 15.37 -0.46 10.80
N ASP A 129 15.34 -1.80 10.77
CA ASP A 129 15.74 -2.64 11.90
C ASP A 129 17.22 -3.02 11.80
N PHE A 130 18.02 -2.48 12.70
CA PHE A 130 19.45 -2.81 12.82
C PHE A 130 19.73 -3.99 13.76
N SER A 131 18.72 -4.53 14.45
CA SER A 131 18.88 -5.65 15.41
C SER A 131 19.58 -6.88 14.83
N PRO A 132 19.41 -7.26 13.54
CA PRO A 132 20.11 -8.41 12.98
C PRO A 132 21.65 -8.30 12.98
N TYR A 133 22.22 -7.09 13.05
CA TYR A 133 23.68 -6.92 13.16
C TYR A 133 24.24 -7.42 14.49
N SER A 134 23.39 -7.65 15.50
CA SER A 134 23.79 -8.26 16.79
C SER A 134 24.49 -9.62 16.63
N LEU A 135 24.20 -10.36 15.55
CA LEU A 135 24.83 -11.64 15.25
C LEU A 135 26.25 -11.51 14.68
N CYS A 136 26.64 -10.30 14.25
CA CYS A 136 27.87 -10.01 13.54
C CYS A 136 28.87 -9.18 14.36
N VAL A 137 28.53 -8.82 15.61
CA VAL A 137 29.35 -7.98 16.49
C VAL A 137 29.60 -8.67 17.82
N ASP A 138 30.77 -8.42 18.41
CA ASP A 138 31.10 -8.88 19.75
C ASP A 138 30.34 -8.07 20.81
N SER A 139 29.76 -8.76 21.78
CA SER A 139 28.98 -8.13 22.87
C SER A 139 29.74 -7.06 23.66
N LEU A 140 31.06 -7.21 23.81
CA LEU A 140 31.92 -6.23 24.48
C LEU A 140 32.09 -4.95 23.66
N ASP A 141 32.29 -5.08 22.34
CA ASP A 141 32.43 -3.93 21.44
C ASP A 141 31.11 -3.15 21.35
N LEU A 142 29.98 -3.87 21.25
CA LEU A 142 28.65 -3.27 21.24
C LEU A 142 28.33 -2.54 22.55
N SER A 143 28.65 -3.15 23.70
CA SER A 143 28.48 -2.51 25.01
C SER A 143 29.34 -1.24 25.15
N ALA A 144 30.57 -1.27 24.62
CA ALA A 144 31.44 -0.10 24.58
C ALA A 144 30.87 1.01 23.68
N ALA A 145 30.30 0.66 22.52
CA ALA A 145 29.64 1.60 21.62
C ALA A 145 28.41 2.27 22.26
N ILE A 146 27.56 1.49 22.92
CA ILE A 146 26.41 2.03 23.69
C ILE A 146 26.89 3.01 24.77
N THR A 147 27.97 2.68 25.48
CA THR A 147 28.56 3.57 26.49
C THR A 147 29.06 4.88 25.88
N ARG A 148 29.70 4.83 24.70
CA ARG A 148 30.12 6.02 23.95
C ARG A 148 28.92 6.85 23.51
N ALA A 149 27.87 6.23 22.96
CA ALA A 149 26.65 6.92 22.53
C ALA A 149 25.97 7.67 23.69
N ARG A 150 25.86 7.03 24.86
CA ARG A 150 25.32 7.65 26.09
C ARG A 150 26.19 8.80 26.58
N THR A 151 27.52 8.63 26.57
CA THR A 151 28.47 9.68 26.98
C THR A 151 28.42 10.88 26.05
N ALA A 152 28.18 10.64 24.76
CA ALA A 152 28.01 11.69 23.76
C ALA A 152 26.59 12.29 23.72
N GLU A 153 25.69 11.85 24.60
CA GLU A 153 24.28 12.26 24.64
C GLU A 153 23.59 12.11 23.27
N ASN A 154 23.88 11.00 22.57
CA ASN A 154 23.34 10.71 21.25
C ASN A 154 22.16 9.73 21.35
N PRO A 155 20.91 10.21 21.45
CA PRO A 155 19.76 9.36 21.72
C PRO A 155 19.44 8.40 20.57
N VAL A 156 19.79 8.77 19.32
CA VAL A 156 19.59 7.90 18.15
C VAL A 156 20.54 6.71 18.21
N LEU A 157 21.84 6.95 18.44
CA LEU A 157 22.78 5.83 18.56
C LEU A 157 22.49 4.96 19.79
N ASP A 158 22.18 5.56 20.94
CA ASP A 158 21.82 4.81 22.15
C ASP A 158 20.60 3.91 21.91
N ALA A 159 19.54 4.44 21.28
CA ALA A 159 18.34 3.70 20.92
C ALA A 159 18.61 2.47 20.05
N TYR A 160 19.23 2.65 18.88
CA TYR A 160 19.38 1.57 17.91
C TYR A 160 20.47 0.56 18.30
N LEU A 161 21.54 1.00 18.98
CA LEU A 161 22.55 0.07 19.49
C LEU A 161 22.04 -0.71 20.70
N SER A 162 21.25 -0.10 21.59
CA SER A 162 20.63 -0.81 22.72
C SER A 162 19.61 -1.85 22.23
N LEU A 163 18.89 -1.56 21.15
CA LEU A 163 17.96 -2.52 20.54
C LEU A 163 18.66 -3.82 20.10
N MET A 164 19.91 -3.74 19.63
CA MET A 164 20.72 -4.92 19.25
C MET A 164 21.05 -5.84 20.43
N ILE A 165 21.03 -5.35 21.68
CA ILE A 165 21.18 -6.16 22.90
C ILE A 165 19.84 -6.49 23.55
N ALA A 166 18.72 -6.32 22.83
CA ALA A 166 17.36 -6.48 23.31
C ALA A 166 16.97 -5.54 24.48
N ASP A 167 17.67 -4.41 24.63
CA ASP A 167 17.27 -3.31 25.50
C ASP A 167 16.57 -2.23 24.65
N ASP A 168 15.24 -2.29 24.61
CA ASP A 168 14.44 -1.41 23.77
C ASP A 168 13.92 -0.16 24.47
N ALA A 169 14.24 0.04 25.76
CA ALA A 169 13.78 1.20 26.51
C ALA A 169 14.28 2.52 25.90
N PRO A 170 15.55 2.66 25.47
CA PRO A 170 16.01 3.89 24.83
C PRO A 170 15.35 4.12 23.47
N TYR A 171 15.04 3.05 22.72
CA TYR A 171 14.30 3.13 21.47
C TYR A 171 12.86 3.59 21.66
N CYS A 172 12.16 3.05 22.66
CA CYS A 172 10.81 3.47 23.01
C CYS A 172 10.77 4.95 23.44
N ALA A 173 11.76 5.39 24.22
CA ALA A 173 11.90 6.78 24.63
C ALA A 173 12.14 7.73 23.44
N LEU A 174 13.02 7.34 22.50
CA LEU A 174 13.27 8.09 21.28
C LEU A 174 11.99 8.25 20.45
N LEU A 175 11.25 7.16 20.22
CA LEU A 175 10.00 7.23 19.44
C LEU A 175 8.95 8.13 20.09
N ALA A 176 8.81 8.08 21.42
CA ALA A 176 7.93 8.98 22.16
C ALA A 176 8.36 10.45 22.01
N GLN A 177 9.66 10.73 22.13
CA GLN A 177 10.22 12.08 21.97
C GLN A 177 9.99 12.63 20.55
N LEU A 178 10.07 11.79 19.53
CA LEU A 178 9.82 12.16 18.14
C LEU A 178 8.33 12.25 17.78
N GLY A 179 7.42 11.90 18.69
CA GLY A 179 5.99 11.80 18.40
C GLY A 179 5.65 10.69 17.39
N ALA A 180 6.52 9.68 17.26
CA ALA A 180 6.37 8.55 16.34
C ALA A 180 5.43 7.48 16.93
N TRP A 181 4.22 7.89 17.32
CA TRP A 181 3.27 7.10 18.11
C TRP A 181 2.82 5.81 17.42
N VAL A 182 2.67 5.83 16.09
CA VAL A 182 2.32 4.62 15.30
C VAL A 182 3.43 3.57 15.41
N SER A 183 4.68 3.99 15.24
CA SER A 183 5.85 3.10 15.36
C SER A 183 5.98 2.56 16.78
N LEU A 184 5.75 3.41 17.79
CA LEU A 184 5.85 3.02 19.19
C LEU A 184 4.77 1.99 19.58
N ALA A 185 3.50 2.24 19.24
CA ALA A 185 2.42 1.29 19.50
C ALA A 185 2.67 -0.06 18.79
N THR A 186 3.14 -0.01 17.54
CA THR A 186 3.47 -1.21 16.77
C THR A 186 4.64 -1.97 17.38
N HIS A 187 5.67 -1.27 17.88
CA HIS A 187 6.81 -1.86 18.56
C HIS A 187 6.39 -2.58 19.85
N TYR A 188 5.57 -1.93 20.67
CA TYR A 188 5.01 -2.52 21.89
C TYR A 188 4.23 -3.80 21.57
N ALA A 189 3.31 -3.76 20.60
CA ALA A 189 2.53 -4.93 20.20
C ALA A 189 3.39 -6.09 19.68
N ARG A 190 4.38 -5.81 18.81
CA ARG A 190 5.32 -6.82 18.29
C ARG A 190 6.18 -7.45 19.37
N SER A 191 6.48 -6.68 20.42
CA SER A 191 7.24 -7.14 21.58
C SER A 191 6.39 -7.86 22.64
N GLY A 192 5.10 -8.09 22.37
CA GLY A 192 4.16 -8.74 23.31
C GLY A 192 3.65 -7.84 24.44
N ARG A 193 4.03 -6.56 24.43
CA ARG A 193 3.60 -5.51 25.38
C ARG A 193 2.29 -4.87 24.92
N ASN A 194 1.25 -5.71 24.85
CA ASN A 194 -0.05 -5.31 24.28
C ASN A 194 -0.77 -4.24 25.11
N ASP A 195 -0.54 -4.21 26.42
CA ASP A 195 -1.19 -3.24 27.30
C ASP A 195 -0.60 -1.83 27.10
N GLU A 196 0.71 -1.72 26.90
CA GLU A 196 1.38 -0.47 26.53
C GLU A 196 0.99 0.01 25.12
N ALA A 197 0.80 -0.92 24.18
CA ALA A 197 0.28 -0.59 22.85
C ALA A 197 -1.15 -0.02 22.94
N ARG A 198 -2.02 -0.65 23.74
CA ARG A 198 -3.40 -0.18 23.97
C ARG A 198 -3.43 1.16 24.68
N ASP A 199 -2.58 1.38 25.68
CA ASP A 199 -2.49 2.69 26.36
C ASP A 199 -2.23 3.83 25.36
N ILE A 200 -1.29 3.65 24.43
CA ILE A 200 -1.05 4.65 23.38
C ILE A 200 -2.27 4.84 22.49
N ILE A 201 -2.95 3.76 22.10
CA ILE A 201 -4.12 3.80 21.22
C ILE A 201 -5.29 4.51 21.92
N HIS A 202 -5.54 4.21 23.20
CA HIS A 202 -6.57 4.88 24.01
C HIS A 202 -6.24 6.35 24.22
N ARG A 203 -4.97 6.68 24.52
CA ARG A 203 -4.51 8.06 24.60
C ARG A 203 -4.64 8.80 23.28
N ALA A 204 -4.49 8.14 22.13
CA ALA A 204 -4.67 8.77 20.82
C ALA A 204 -6.14 9.08 20.48
N GLN A 205 -7.09 8.40 21.15
CA GLN A 205 -8.52 8.67 21.03
C GLN A 205 -8.98 9.83 21.91
N ASP A 206 -8.22 10.20 22.94
CA ASP A 206 -8.52 11.33 23.82
C ASP A 206 -8.08 12.66 23.17
N PRO A 207 -9.00 13.58 22.85
CA PRO A 207 -8.68 14.87 22.24
C PRO A 207 -7.78 15.78 23.10
N THR A 208 -7.65 15.49 24.40
CA THR A 208 -6.83 16.25 25.35
C THR A 208 -5.42 15.69 25.53
N SER A 209 -5.15 14.52 24.95
CA SER A 209 -3.84 13.86 25.02
C SER A 209 -2.83 14.50 24.08
N GLU A 210 -1.55 14.46 24.47
CA GLU A 210 -0.42 14.84 23.60
C GLU A 210 -0.09 13.75 22.57
N VAL A 211 -0.66 12.54 22.71
CA VAL A 211 -0.50 11.45 21.74
C VAL A 211 -1.46 11.70 20.58
N SER A 212 -0.92 11.87 19.38
CA SER A 212 -1.71 12.11 18.17
C SER A 212 -1.38 11.09 17.09
N ILE A 213 -2.39 10.30 16.69
CA ILE A 213 -2.29 9.36 15.57
C ILE A 213 -3.35 9.73 14.53
N PRO A 214 -2.98 9.94 13.25
CA PRO A 214 -3.95 10.21 12.20
C PRO A 214 -5.00 9.09 12.09
N ALA A 215 -6.27 9.43 11.85
CA ALA A 215 -7.38 8.46 11.78
C ALA A 215 -7.11 7.28 10.84
N LYS A 216 -6.45 7.53 9.68
CA LYS A 216 -6.04 6.49 8.72
C LYS A 216 -5.14 5.40 9.31
N ASN A 217 -4.39 5.72 10.37
CA ASN A 217 -3.51 4.81 11.08
C ASN A 217 -4.14 4.32 12.39
N LEU A 218 -4.94 5.15 13.06
CA LEU A 218 -5.57 4.83 14.35
C LEU A 218 -6.62 3.71 14.20
N GLY A 219 -7.50 3.78 13.20
CA GLY A 219 -8.52 2.77 12.96
C GLY A 219 -7.95 1.34 12.82
N PRO A 220 -6.93 1.11 11.96
CA PRO A 220 -6.24 -0.17 11.88
C PRO A 220 -5.64 -0.64 13.22
N LEU A 221 -5.08 0.26 14.02
CA LEU A 221 -4.51 -0.08 15.34
C LEU A 221 -5.60 -0.52 16.33
N ILE A 222 -6.71 0.22 16.43
CA ILE A 222 -7.85 -0.13 17.29
C ILE A 222 -8.39 -1.51 16.91
N ARG A 223 -8.62 -1.74 15.61
CA ARG A 223 -9.11 -3.03 15.10
C ARG A 223 -8.19 -4.19 15.45
N LEU A 224 -6.88 -4.00 15.35
CA LEU A 224 -5.89 -5.05 15.61
C LEU A 224 -5.68 -5.33 17.10
N TYR A 225 -5.74 -4.29 17.96
CA TYR A 225 -5.23 -4.40 19.33
C TYR A 225 -6.28 -4.16 20.42
N CYS A 226 -7.33 -3.40 20.15
CA CYS A 226 -8.38 -3.07 21.12
C CYS A 226 -9.64 -3.95 20.97
N GLY A 227 -9.88 -4.48 19.78
CA GLY A 227 -10.98 -5.39 19.49
C GLY A 227 -12.14 -4.75 18.73
N GLU A 228 -13.08 -5.61 18.31
CA GLU A 228 -14.12 -5.23 17.36
C GLU A 228 -15.13 -4.23 17.92
N GLU A 229 -15.51 -4.36 19.19
CA GLU A 229 -16.51 -3.48 19.82
C GLU A 229 -16.00 -2.04 19.91
N GLU A 230 -14.75 -1.86 20.35
CA GLU A 230 -14.11 -0.53 20.42
C GLU A 230 -13.91 0.04 19.00
N TYR A 231 -13.51 -0.79 18.04
CA TYR A 231 -13.37 -0.38 16.65
C TYR A 231 -14.69 0.12 16.05
N LEU A 232 -15.80 -0.55 16.35
CA LEU A 232 -17.13 -0.13 15.92
C LEU A 232 -17.53 1.21 16.54
N HIS A 233 -17.30 1.38 17.85
CA HIS A 233 -17.57 2.65 18.52
C HIS A 233 -16.78 3.79 17.88
N TRP A 234 -15.48 3.58 17.67
CA TRP A 234 -14.61 4.54 17.01
C TRP A 234 -15.06 4.88 15.58
N LEU A 235 -15.47 3.89 14.78
CA LEU A 235 -15.99 4.13 13.43
C LEU A 235 -17.24 5.01 13.42
N VAL A 236 -18.14 4.83 14.39
CA VAL A 236 -19.34 5.65 14.54
C VAL A 236 -18.97 7.09 14.88
N ASP A 237 -18.06 7.29 15.83
CA ASP A 237 -17.62 8.63 16.24
C ASP A 237 -16.93 9.37 15.09
N GLU A 238 -16.02 8.69 14.39
CA GLU A 238 -15.33 9.25 13.21
C GLU A 238 -16.30 9.59 12.07
N ALA A 239 -17.30 8.73 11.82
CA ALA A 239 -18.31 9.01 10.81
C ALA A 239 -19.09 10.29 11.16
N HIS A 240 -19.47 10.49 12.43
CA HIS A 240 -20.12 11.71 12.91
C HIS A 240 -19.20 12.93 12.86
N ALA A 241 -17.88 12.75 13.00
CA ALA A 241 -16.89 13.80 12.79
C ALA A 241 -16.67 14.15 11.29
N GLY A 242 -17.36 13.49 10.37
CA GLY A 242 -17.31 13.74 8.93
C GLY A 242 -16.29 12.88 8.18
N ASN A 243 -15.72 11.85 8.81
CA ASN A 243 -14.81 10.91 8.15
C ASN A 243 -15.59 9.94 7.25
N THR A 244 -15.57 10.20 5.95
CA THR A 244 -16.31 9.39 4.96
C THR A 244 -15.73 7.99 4.78
N ASP A 245 -14.43 7.78 5.08
CA ASP A 245 -13.82 6.46 5.06
C ASP A 245 -14.32 5.60 6.22
N ALA A 246 -14.50 6.19 7.40
CA ALA A 246 -15.12 5.52 8.54
C ALA A 246 -16.59 5.18 8.24
N ALA A 247 -17.35 6.14 7.68
CA ALA A 247 -18.73 5.90 7.27
C ALA A 247 -18.85 4.77 6.24
N ARG A 248 -17.93 4.69 5.27
CA ARG A 248 -17.85 3.61 4.28
C ARG A 248 -17.45 2.27 4.90
N ALA A 249 -16.57 2.26 5.91
CA ALA A 249 -16.20 1.04 6.61
C ALA A 249 -17.39 0.45 7.37
N LEU A 250 -18.25 1.29 7.98
CA LEU A 250 -19.48 0.85 8.64
C LEU A 250 -20.41 0.08 7.67
N THR A 251 -20.51 0.50 6.41
CA THR A 251 -21.46 -0.11 5.45
C THR A 251 -21.09 -1.52 5.02
N HIS A 252 -19.85 -1.95 5.27
CA HIS A 252 -19.32 -3.28 4.94
C HIS A 252 -18.98 -4.09 6.18
N HIS A 253 -19.43 -3.65 7.36
CA HIS A 253 -19.04 -4.26 8.61
C HIS A 253 -20.00 -5.41 9.00
N PRO A 254 -19.53 -6.66 9.13
CA PRO A 254 -20.40 -7.81 9.40
C PRO A 254 -21.06 -7.77 10.78
N GLY A 255 -20.43 -7.10 11.75
CA GLY A 255 -20.95 -6.92 13.11
C GLY A 255 -22.03 -5.84 13.26
N MET A 256 -22.32 -5.04 12.23
CA MET A 256 -23.32 -3.96 12.30
C MET A 256 -24.65 -4.39 11.68
N PRO A 257 -25.77 -4.32 12.40
CA PRO A 257 -27.09 -4.54 11.81
C PRO A 257 -27.42 -3.47 10.76
N TYR A 258 -28.09 -3.87 9.67
CA TYR A 258 -28.44 -2.96 8.57
C TYR A 258 -29.20 -1.72 9.05
N ASP A 259 -30.19 -1.90 9.93
CA ASP A 259 -31.05 -0.81 10.40
C ASP A 259 -30.23 0.23 11.20
N ASP A 260 -29.23 -0.22 11.96
CA ASP A 260 -28.33 0.65 12.72
C ASP A 260 -27.41 1.43 11.77
N VAL A 261 -26.86 0.77 10.75
CA VAL A 261 -26.05 1.41 9.70
C VAL A 261 -26.86 2.50 8.99
N VAL A 262 -28.11 2.21 8.62
CA VAL A 262 -29.00 3.18 7.98
C VAL A 262 -29.30 4.35 8.90
N ALA A 263 -29.60 4.08 10.18
CA ALA A 263 -29.86 5.13 11.16
C ALA A 263 -28.66 6.08 11.30
N ILE A 264 -27.44 5.53 11.41
CA ILE A 264 -26.19 6.29 11.49
C ILE A 264 -25.98 7.12 10.22
N ILE A 265 -26.00 6.50 9.03
CA ILE A 265 -25.78 7.22 7.76
C ILE A 265 -26.81 8.36 7.58
N THR A 266 -28.04 8.15 8.04
CA THR A 266 -29.10 9.15 7.95
C THR A 266 -28.85 10.35 8.88
N SER A 267 -28.22 10.15 10.04
CA SER A 267 -27.87 11.23 10.98
C SER A 267 -26.62 12.01 10.61
N LEU A 268 -25.79 11.51 9.68
CA LEU A 268 -24.57 12.20 9.27
C LEU A 268 -24.86 13.52 8.54
N ASP A 269 -24.06 14.54 8.86
CA ASP A 269 -24.06 15.84 8.16
C ASP A 269 -23.26 15.76 6.86
N ILE A 270 -23.84 15.10 5.86
CA ILE A 270 -23.28 14.88 4.54
C ILE A 270 -24.27 15.23 3.43
N ASP A 271 -23.76 15.49 2.23
CA ASP A 271 -24.59 15.77 1.07
C ASP A 271 -25.47 14.56 0.66
N LEU A 272 -26.56 14.85 -0.05
CA LEU A 272 -27.54 13.84 -0.45
C LEU A 272 -26.93 12.72 -1.30
N LEU A 273 -26.02 13.05 -2.21
CA LEU A 273 -25.43 12.07 -3.12
C LEU A 273 -24.51 11.12 -2.35
N THR A 274 -23.65 11.65 -1.47
CA THR A 274 -22.79 10.83 -0.60
C THR A 274 -23.61 9.94 0.33
N ARG A 275 -24.71 10.47 0.90
CA ARG A 275 -25.64 9.68 1.73
C ARG A 275 -26.22 8.50 0.93
N GLN A 276 -26.72 8.75 -0.28
CA GLN A 276 -27.30 7.70 -1.11
C GLN A 276 -26.27 6.65 -1.55
N LYS A 277 -25.02 7.05 -1.83
CA LYS A 277 -23.91 6.12 -2.11
C LYS A 277 -23.67 5.17 -0.93
N LEU A 278 -23.60 5.71 0.29
CA LEU A 278 -23.39 4.91 1.51
C LEU A 278 -24.59 3.98 1.77
N LEU A 279 -25.82 4.48 1.65
CA LEU A 279 -27.03 3.66 1.83
C LEU A 279 -27.10 2.52 0.80
N PHE A 280 -26.71 2.79 -0.46
CA PHE A 280 -26.66 1.76 -1.49
C PHE A 280 -25.59 0.71 -1.18
N ALA A 281 -24.40 1.13 -0.75
CA ALA A 281 -23.34 0.21 -0.33
C ALA A 281 -23.81 -0.69 0.82
N ALA A 282 -24.46 -0.12 1.84
CA ALA A 282 -25.04 -0.87 2.96
C ALA A 282 -26.12 -1.86 2.49
N ALA A 283 -27.05 -1.42 1.65
CA ALA A 283 -28.11 -2.27 1.12
C ALA A 283 -27.54 -3.45 0.30
N SER A 284 -26.51 -3.16 -0.51
CA SER A 284 -25.79 -4.17 -1.28
C SER A 284 -25.10 -5.19 -0.37
N PHE A 285 -24.32 -4.73 0.63
CA PHE A 285 -23.61 -5.63 1.54
C PHE A 285 -24.55 -6.50 2.38
N HIS A 286 -25.60 -5.89 2.97
CA HIS A 286 -26.56 -6.57 3.84
C HIS A 286 -27.69 -7.32 3.09
N ARG A 287 -27.60 -7.42 1.77
CA ARG A 287 -28.59 -8.08 0.90
C ARG A 287 -30.02 -7.55 1.05
N LYS A 288 -30.17 -6.23 1.16
CA LYS A 288 -31.46 -5.53 1.23
C LYS A 288 -31.87 -5.07 -0.16
N THR A 289 -32.38 -6.02 -0.94
CA THR A 289 -32.61 -5.85 -2.38
C THR A 289 -33.59 -4.72 -2.69
N GLU A 290 -34.72 -4.64 -2.00
CA GLU A 290 -35.73 -3.60 -2.25
C GLU A 290 -35.21 -2.19 -1.99
N ASP A 291 -34.45 -1.99 -0.90
CA ASP A 291 -33.87 -0.69 -0.57
C ASP A 291 -32.79 -0.27 -1.59
N GLY A 292 -31.97 -1.22 -2.02
CA GLY A 292 -30.99 -1.00 -3.09
C GLY A 292 -31.64 -0.63 -4.43
N LEU A 293 -32.73 -1.30 -4.80
CA LEU A 293 -33.52 -1.01 -6.00
C LEU A 293 -34.14 0.39 -5.94
N ALA A 294 -34.77 0.72 -4.81
CA ALA A 294 -35.39 2.03 -4.59
C ALA A 294 -34.37 3.17 -4.76
N LEU A 295 -33.15 2.99 -4.26
CA LEU A 295 -32.06 3.95 -4.44
C LEU A 295 -31.62 4.07 -5.91
N LEU A 296 -31.46 2.95 -6.62
CA LEU A 296 -31.07 2.97 -8.04
C LEU A 296 -32.14 3.61 -8.94
N HIS A 297 -33.42 3.46 -8.61
CA HIS A 297 -34.54 4.06 -9.35
C HIS A 297 -34.62 5.59 -9.21
N THR A 298 -33.90 6.20 -8.26
CA THR A 298 -33.81 7.66 -8.17
C THR A 298 -33.11 8.29 -9.38
N GLY A 299 -32.34 7.51 -10.16
CA GLY A 299 -31.60 7.97 -11.32
C GLY A 299 -30.28 8.68 -10.99
N ASN A 300 -29.93 8.80 -9.71
CA ASN A 300 -28.68 9.42 -9.29
C ASN A 300 -27.47 8.50 -9.55
N PRO A 301 -26.27 9.06 -9.87
CA PRO A 301 -25.05 8.30 -10.09
C PRO A 301 -24.42 7.84 -8.77
N ILE A 302 -25.15 7.01 -8.01
CA ILE A 302 -24.79 6.53 -6.67
C ILE A 302 -23.91 5.28 -6.69
N ALA A 303 -23.71 4.70 -7.86
CA ALA A 303 -22.91 3.50 -8.06
C ALA A 303 -22.36 3.47 -9.48
N THR A 304 -21.15 2.95 -9.61
CA THR A 304 -20.52 2.59 -10.88
C THR A 304 -21.32 1.47 -11.58
N THR A 305 -21.10 1.30 -12.87
CA THR A 305 -21.77 0.22 -13.63
C THR A 305 -21.40 -1.15 -13.05
N ASP A 306 -20.14 -1.37 -12.69
CA ASP A 306 -19.69 -2.64 -12.10
C ASP A 306 -20.35 -2.96 -10.76
N GLU A 307 -20.49 -1.97 -9.87
CA GLU A 307 -21.18 -2.15 -8.59
C GLU A 307 -22.65 -2.54 -8.77
N VAL A 308 -23.34 -1.93 -9.75
CA VAL A 308 -24.74 -2.29 -10.06
C VAL A 308 -24.84 -3.69 -10.67
N PHE A 309 -23.87 -4.10 -11.50
CA PHE A 309 -23.81 -5.47 -12.01
C PHE A 309 -23.61 -6.49 -10.88
N ILE A 310 -22.69 -6.23 -9.95
CA ILE A 310 -22.46 -7.10 -8.79
C ILE A 310 -23.74 -7.22 -7.96
N PHE A 311 -24.40 -6.10 -7.67
CA PHE A 311 -25.67 -6.09 -6.94
C PHE A 311 -26.76 -6.89 -7.67
N ALA A 312 -26.95 -6.64 -8.97
CA ALA A 312 -27.96 -7.31 -9.78
C ALA A 312 -27.73 -8.83 -9.85
N GLU A 313 -26.50 -9.26 -10.05
CA GLU A 313 -26.12 -10.68 -10.11
C GLU A 313 -26.38 -11.39 -8.78
N GLN A 314 -25.96 -10.77 -7.68
CA GLN A 314 -26.01 -11.41 -6.36
C GLN A 314 -27.42 -11.42 -5.75
N GLN A 315 -28.27 -10.46 -6.11
CA GLN A 315 -29.51 -10.20 -5.36
C GLN A 315 -30.78 -10.14 -6.21
N VAL A 316 -30.70 -9.66 -7.45
CA VAL A 316 -31.88 -9.39 -8.28
C VAL A 316 -32.14 -10.53 -9.27
N ALA A 317 -31.09 -11.10 -9.87
CA ALA A 317 -31.20 -12.04 -10.98
C ALA A 317 -32.07 -13.27 -10.66
N HIS A 318 -32.05 -13.74 -9.41
CA HIS A 318 -32.79 -14.93 -9.00
C HIS A 318 -34.27 -14.66 -8.70
N THR A 319 -34.63 -13.42 -8.36
CA THR A 319 -35.96 -13.04 -7.89
C THR A 319 -36.73 -12.22 -8.92
N ASN A 320 -36.04 -11.37 -9.69
CA ASN A 320 -36.63 -10.52 -10.71
C ASN A 320 -35.69 -10.32 -11.93
N PRO A 321 -35.58 -11.32 -12.83
CA PRO A 321 -34.74 -11.23 -14.04
C PRO A 321 -35.08 -10.07 -14.98
N MET A 322 -36.35 -9.64 -14.99
CA MET A 322 -36.81 -8.50 -15.81
C MET A 322 -36.22 -7.18 -15.32
N GLU A 323 -36.13 -7.02 -14.00
CA GLU A 323 -35.53 -5.84 -13.38
C GLU A 323 -34.04 -5.70 -13.74
N CYS A 324 -33.31 -6.83 -13.80
CA CYS A 324 -31.92 -6.84 -14.27
C CYS A 324 -31.79 -6.23 -15.68
N VAL A 325 -32.69 -6.58 -16.60
CA VAL A 325 -32.67 -6.04 -17.98
C VAL A 325 -32.93 -4.53 -17.97
N SER A 326 -33.86 -4.06 -17.15
CA SER A 326 -34.20 -2.63 -17.05
C SER A 326 -33.05 -1.80 -16.47
N LEU A 327 -32.54 -2.20 -15.31
CA LEU A 327 -31.47 -1.48 -14.60
C LEU A 327 -30.17 -1.43 -15.40
N LEU A 328 -29.75 -2.58 -15.91
CA LEU A 328 -28.46 -2.71 -16.58
C LEU A 328 -28.54 -2.22 -18.03
N GLY A 329 -29.70 -2.33 -18.68
CA GLY A 329 -29.89 -1.90 -20.06
C GLY A 329 -29.57 -0.43 -20.30
N ASN A 330 -30.04 0.46 -19.43
CA ASN A 330 -29.76 1.90 -19.53
C ASN A 330 -28.25 2.20 -19.37
N ARG A 331 -27.58 1.50 -18.47
CA ARG A 331 -26.14 1.67 -18.22
C ARG A 331 -25.28 1.13 -19.36
N ILE A 332 -25.66 -0.02 -19.92
CA ILE A 332 -25.02 -0.59 -21.11
C ILE A 332 -25.16 0.37 -22.29
N HIS A 333 -26.35 0.96 -22.49
CA HIS A 333 -26.60 1.92 -23.56
C HIS A 333 -25.72 3.17 -23.42
N SER A 334 -25.72 3.79 -22.23
CA SER A 334 -24.87 4.95 -21.93
C SER A 334 -23.38 4.67 -22.15
N ARG A 335 -22.91 3.46 -21.84
CA ARG A 335 -21.50 3.09 -22.02
C ARG A 335 -21.14 2.80 -23.48
N ALA A 336 -22.11 2.31 -24.26
CA ALA A 336 -21.96 2.14 -25.70
C ALA A 336 -21.79 3.50 -26.41
N ASP A 337 -22.54 4.52 -25.99
CA ASP A 337 -22.41 5.88 -26.52
C ASP A 337 -21.02 6.50 -26.27
N GLU A 338 -20.31 6.04 -25.23
CA GLU A 338 -18.93 6.44 -24.91
C GLU A 338 -17.86 5.70 -25.73
N GLY A 339 -18.25 4.71 -26.57
CA GLY A 339 -17.36 4.02 -27.51
C GLY A 339 -16.58 2.83 -26.94
N ASP A 340 -16.87 2.37 -25.72
CA ASP A 340 -16.19 1.24 -25.07
C ASP A 340 -16.83 -0.11 -25.44
N THR A 341 -16.56 -0.56 -26.66
CA THR A 341 -17.24 -1.70 -27.28
C THR A 341 -16.90 -3.05 -26.64
N VAL A 342 -15.67 -3.20 -26.11
CA VAL A 342 -15.23 -4.43 -25.43
C VAL A 342 -16.01 -4.59 -24.12
N THR A 343 -16.00 -3.58 -23.26
CA THR A 343 -16.70 -3.61 -21.96
C THR A 343 -18.21 -3.79 -22.14
N VAL A 344 -18.81 -3.12 -23.13
CA VAL A 344 -20.24 -3.28 -23.46
C VAL A 344 -20.57 -4.73 -23.86
N SER A 345 -19.70 -5.37 -24.64
CA SER A 345 -19.91 -6.77 -25.03
C SER A 345 -19.81 -7.74 -23.85
N ASP A 346 -18.91 -7.48 -22.88
CA ASP A 346 -18.82 -8.24 -21.63
C ASP A 346 -20.06 -8.07 -20.76
N TYR A 347 -20.52 -6.83 -20.61
CA TYR A 347 -21.76 -6.52 -19.87
C TYR A 347 -22.99 -7.17 -20.49
N LEU A 348 -23.11 -7.21 -21.82
CA LEU A 348 -24.21 -7.91 -22.49
C LEU A 348 -24.14 -9.43 -22.30
N ALA A 349 -22.93 -10.02 -22.27
CA ALA A 349 -22.75 -11.45 -22.03
C ALA A 349 -23.09 -11.83 -20.57
N ARG A 350 -22.63 -11.03 -19.60
CA ARG A 350 -22.99 -11.15 -18.19
C ARG A 350 -24.50 -10.97 -17.99
N LEU A 351 -25.03 -9.88 -18.56
CA LEU A 351 -26.39 -9.67 -19.07
C LEU A 351 -27.23 -10.95 -19.19
N ARG A 352 -27.00 -11.59 -20.33
CA ARG A 352 -27.68 -12.78 -20.81
C ARG A 352 -27.55 -13.97 -19.85
N THR A 353 -26.39 -14.12 -19.23
CA THR A 353 -26.13 -15.24 -18.31
C THR A 353 -27.01 -15.14 -17.07
N MET A 354 -27.13 -13.94 -16.48
CA MET A 354 -27.96 -13.72 -15.28
C MET A 354 -29.44 -14.02 -15.51
N ILE A 355 -29.95 -13.74 -16.71
CA ILE A 355 -31.38 -13.84 -17.04
C ILE A 355 -31.75 -15.11 -17.82
N SER A 356 -30.80 -16.04 -18.01
CA SER A 356 -30.94 -17.15 -18.96
C SER A 356 -32.11 -18.10 -18.66
N THR A 357 -32.60 -18.09 -17.42
CA THR A 357 -33.72 -18.91 -16.95
C THR A 357 -35.09 -18.26 -17.18
N SER A 358 -35.14 -17.00 -17.63
CA SER A 358 -36.37 -16.24 -17.86
C SER A 358 -36.60 -15.92 -19.34
N PRO A 359 -37.54 -16.61 -20.02
CA PRO A 359 -37.85 -16.36 -21.42
C PRO A 359 -38.29 -14.91 -21.72
N ASP A 360 -39.04 -14.30 -20.82
CA ASP A 360 -39.51 -12.93 -20.97
C ASP A 360 -38.37 -11.91 -20.87
N ALA A 361 -37.47 -12.11 -19.90
CA ALA A 361 -36.28 -11.28 -19.75
C ALA A 361 -35.33 -11.44 -20.94
N LEU A 362 -35.13 -12.67 -21.43
CA LEU A 362 -34.37 -12.92 -22.66
C LEU A 362 -34.97 -12.19 -23.86
N THR A 363 -36.31 -12.17 -23.98
CA THR A 363 -36.99 -11.44 -25.05
C THR A 363 -36.70 -9.94 -25.00
N GLN A 364 -36.71 -9.34 -23.81
CA GLN A 364 -36.35 -7.92 -23.64
C GLN A 364 -34.86 -7.67 -23.86
N PHE A 365 -34.00 -8.56 -23.39
CA PHE A 365 -32.56 -8.50 -23.64
C PHE A 365 -32.24 -8.50 -25.14
N TYR A 366 -32.90 -9.35 -25.94
CA TYR A 366 -32.68 -9.34 -27.40
C TYR A 366 -33.19 -8.06 -28.07
N LYS A 367 -34.21 -7.38 -27.51
CA LYS A 367 -34.60 -6.04 -27.97
C LYS A 367 -33.53 -5.01 -27.64
N LEU A 368 -32.98 -5.02 -26.43
CA LEU A 368 -31.86 -4.17 -26.02
C LEU A 368 -30.63 -4.41 -26.93
N LEU A 369 -30.23 -5.67 -27.13
CA LEU A 369 -29.11 -6.03 -28.00
C LEU A 369 -29.30 -5.48 -29.42
N LYS A 370 -30.53 -5.58 -29.96
CA LYS A 370 -30.86 -5.03 -31.28
C LYS A 370 -30.76 -3.50 -31.30
N GLN A 371 -31.19 -2.82 -30.24
CA GLN A 371 -31.07 -1.36 -30.12
C GLN A 371 -29.60 -0.92 -30.10
N VAL A 372 -28.77 -1.55 -29.27
CA VAL A 372 -27.32 -1.26 -29.18
C VAL A 372 -26.63 -1.54 -30.53
N LEU A 373 -26.94 -2.66 -31.19
CA LEU A 373 -26.42 -2.95 -32.53
C LEU A 373 -26.85 -1.92 -33.58
N SER A 374 -28.07 -1.38 -33.49
CA SER A 374 -28.57 -0.38 -34.42
C SER A 374 -27.93 1.00 -34.23
N ALA A 375 -27.45 1.30 -33.01
CA ALA A 375 -26.70 2.53 -32.72
C ALA A 375 -25.26 2.46 -33.26
N HIS A 376 -24.68 1.25 -33.36
CA HIS A 376 -23.32 1.02 -33.87
C HIS A 376 -23.31 0.08 -35.09
N PRO A 377 -23.98 0.44 -36.21
CA PRO A 377 -24.22 -0.49 -37.31
C PRO A 377 -22.96 -0.92 -38.07
N TYR A 378 -21.93 -0.07 -38.07
CA TYR A 378 -20.69 -0.22 -38.86
C TYR A 378 -19.44 -0.47 -38.02
N ASP A 379 -19.57 -0.86 -36.74
CA ASP A 379 -18.41 -1.18 -35.90
C ASP A 379 -18.01 -2.66 -36.06
N PRO A 380 -16.92 -2.98 -36.79
CA PRO A 380 -16.50 -4.35 -37.03
C PRO A 380 -15.96 -5.03 -35.77
N GLU A 381 -15.30 -4.27 -34.90
CA GLU A 381 -14.71 -4.78 -33.67
C GLU A 381 -15.79 -5.14 -32.65
N PHE A 382 -16.78 -4.28 -32.47
CA PHE A 382 -17.89 -4.53 -31.56
C PHE A 382 -18.66 -5.81 -31.92
N ARG A 383 -19.02 -5.97 -33.20
CA ARG A 383 -19.71 -7.18 -33.68
C ARG A 383 -18.84 -8.43 -33.55
N ARG A 384 -17.53 -8.34 -33.81
CA ARG A 384 -16.60 -9.44 -33.54
C ARG A 384 -16.64 -9.83 -32.05
N CYS A 385 -16.55 -8.86 -31.14
CA CYS A 385 -16.62 -9.10 -29.70
C CYS A 385 -17.94 -9.74 -29.25
N LEU A 386 -19.08 -9.32 -29.83
CA LEU A 386 -20.39 -9.93 -29.58
C LEU A 386 -20.47 -11.37 -30.11
N ALA A 387 -19.92 -11.65 -31.30
CA ALA A 387 -19.88 -12.98 -31.90
C ALA A 387 -19.02 -13.95 -31.08
N THR A 388 -17.83 -13.53 -30.63
CA THR A 388 -16.95 -14.35 -29.77
C THR A 388 -17.63 -14.70 -28.44
N ARG A 389 -18.51 -13.84 -27.94
CA ARG A 389 -19.32 -14.08 -26.73
C ARG A 389 -20.64 -14.81 -27.02
N GLY A 390 -20.84 -15.27 -28.26
CA GLY A 390 -22.01 -16.04 -28.68
C GLY A 390 -23.34 -15.26 -28.64
N LEU A 391 -23.29 -13.92 -28.58
CA LEU A 391 -24.48 -13.05 -28.49
C LEU A 391 -25.17 -12.86 -29.84
N ILE A 392 -24.41 -12.95 -30.93
CA ILE A 392 -24.89 -12.92 -32.32
C ILE A 392 -24.25 -14.07 -33.11
N PRO A 393 -24.83 -14.47 -34.26
CA PRO A 393 -24.18 -15.41 -35.17
C PRO A 393 -22.78 -14.95 -35.56
N GLY A 394 -21.86 -15.91 -35.75
CA GLY A 394 -20.49 -15.64 -36.17
C GLY A 394 -20.45 -14.81 -37.46
N TRP A 395 -19.57 -13.81 -37.48
CA TRP A 395 -19.25 -13.11 -38.71
C TRP A 395 -18.20 -13.95 -39.43
N ASP A 396 -18.61 -14.69 -40.46
CA ASP A 396 -17.64 -15.20 -41.43
C ASP A 396 -17.03 -13.97 -42.12
N ALA A 397 -15.70 -13.84 -41.99
CA ALA A 397 -14.91 -12.69 -42.41
C ALA A 397 -15.07 -12.34 -43.91
#